data_AF-A0A531KIP8-F1
#
_entry.id   AF-A0A531KIP8-F1
#
_cell.length_a   1.000
_cell.length_b   1.000
_cell.length_c   1.000
_cell.angle_alpha   90.00
_cell.angle_beta   90.00
_cell.angle_gamma   90.00
#
_symmetry.space_group_name_H-M   'P 1'
#
loop_
_entity.id
_entity.type
_entity.pdbx_description
1 polymer ?
#
loop_
_entity_poly.entity_id
_entity_poly.type
_entity_poly.pdbx_seq_one_letter_code
_entity_poly.pdbx_strand_id
1 'polypeptide(L)'
;AIRLVSGALTADGQASLADNKLTVDIKGALADISLLSGEANGAITFALNAQGASTAPELSLTVNSDRLSVAEREITGLSLTATGKADAANPAANVQLTGNVAGQPLQGSAVLATSDGKRAIDGLLLSLGKNRISGDLALDEAFVPEGTVALDLPDIGPLAALALEKAEGDVRGTIVFSKTGNAPQVT
;
A
#
# COMPACT_ATOMS: atom_id res chain seq x y z
N ALA A 1 8.57 25.93 9.32
CA ALA A 1 8.99 25.11 8.16
C ALA A 1 10.32 24.47 8.47
N ILE A 2 10.45 23.18 8.17
CA ILE A 2 11.65 22.36 8.36
C ILE A 2 12.06 21.85 6.98
N ARG A 3 13.36 21.87 6.70
CA ARG A 3 13.94 21.24 5.53
C ARG A 3 14.94 20.18 5.98
N LEU A 4 14.79 18.98 5.47
CA LEU A 4 15.68 17.84 5.67
C LEU A 4 16.37 17.52 4.35
N VAL A 5 17.69 17.42 4.40
CA VAL A 5 18.51 16.88 3.31
C VAL A 5 19.45 15.86 3.93
N SER A 6 19.32 14.60 3.53
CA SER A 6 20.12 13.49 4.05
C SER A 6 20.43 12.50 2.92
N GLY A 7 21.63 12.59 2.35
CA GLY A 7 22.01 11.77 1.20
C GLY A 7 21.06 11.98 0.02
N ALA A 8 20.44 10.90 -0.46
CA ALA A 8 19.46 10.92 -1.54
C ALA A 8 18.05 11.38 -1.11
N LEU A 9 17.81 11.58 0.19
CA LEU A 9 16.53 12.03 0.72
C LEU A 9 16.49 13.55 0.84
N THR A 10 15.43 14.14 0.30
CA THR A 10 15.04 15.53 0.52
C THR A 10 13.61 15.60 1.01
N ALA A 11 13.32 16.45 1.99
CA ALA A 11 11.97 16.72 2.43
C ALA A 11 11.84 18.16 2.95
N ASP A 12 10.77 18.81 2.55
CA ASP A 12 10.35 20.11 3.03
C ASP A 12 8.99 19.93 3.70
N GLY A 13 8.83 20.46 4.91
CA GLY A 13 7.58 20.27 5.62
C GLY A 13 7.30 21.28 6.71
N GLN A 14 6.05 21.27 7.13
CA GLN A 14 5.55 22.05 8.25
C GLN A 14 4.61 21.18 9.07
N ALA A 15 4.70 21.34 10.39
CA ALA A 15 3.82 20.71 11.33
C ALA A 15 3.45 21.73 12.41
N SER A 16 2.18 21.74 12.81
CA SER A 16 1.67 22.55 13.90
C SER A 16 0.64 21.76 14.70
N LEU A 17 0.65 21.97 16.02
CA LEU A 17 -0.36 21.47 16.93
C LEU A 17 -0.87 22.66 17.75
N ALA A 18 -2.12 23.04 17.54
CA ALA A 18 -2.78 24.12 18.27
C ALA A 18 -4.20 23.70 18.59
N ASP A 19 -4.68 23.96 19.81
CA ASP A 19 -6.04 23.63 20.24
C ASP A 19 -6.45 22.17 19.96
N ASN A 20 -5.52 21.23 20.23
CA ASN A 20 -5.66 19.80 19.94
C ASN A 20 -5.87 19.45 18.44
N LYS A 21 -5.60 20.40 17.54
CA LYS A 21 -5.66 20.24 16.10
C LYS A 21 -4.26 20.12 15.50
N LEU A 22 -4.00 18.98 14.89
CA LEU A 22 -2.82 18.69 14.10
C LEU A 22 -2.98 19.30 12.70
N THR A 23 -1.91 19.85 12.15
CA THR A 23 -1.76 20.16 10.72
C THR A 23 -0.34 19.83 10.33
N VAL A 24 -0.18 19.00 9.31
CA VAL A 24 1.09 18.55 8.74
C VAL A 24 0.98 18.63 7.23
N ASP A 25 1.99 19.21 6.59
CA ASP A 25 2.21 19.16 5.15
C ASP A 25 3.70 18.90 4.94
N ILE A 26 4.02 17.75 4.36
CA ILE A 26 5.38 17.32 4.06
C ILE A 26 5.42 16.90 2.60
N LYS A 27 6.40 17.41 1.85
CA LYS A 27 6.72 16.97 0.49
C LYS A 27 8.18 16.60 0.44
N GLY A 28 8.51 15.56 -0.31
CA GLY A 28 9.88 15.12 -0.41
C GLY A 28 10.12 14.24 -1.62
N ALA A 29 11.39 13.88 -1.77
CA ALA A 29 11.84 12.96 -2.79
C ALA A 29 12.97 12.10 -2.22
N LEU A 30 12.98 10.84 -2.64
CA LEU A 30 14.12 9.95 -2.49
C LEU A 30 14.66 9.69 -3.89
N ALA A 31 15.82 10.25 -4.18
CA ALA A 31 16.42 10.21 -5.51
C ALA A 31 16.95 8.82 -5.90
N ASP A 32 17.18 7.96 -4.90
CA ASP A 32 17.64 6.60 -5.09
C ASP A 32 17.01 5.65 -4.06
N ILE A 33 16.08 4.82 -4.52
CA ILE A 33 15.41 3.83 -3.68
C ILE A 33 16.26 2.58 -3.38
N SER A 34 17.47 2.48 -3.95
CA SER A 34 18.41 1.38 -3.62
C SER A 34 18.81 1.38 -2.14
N LEU A 35 18.69 2.54 -1.50
CA LEU A 35 18.85 2.72 -0.06
C LEU A 35 17.77 2.03 0.78
N LEU A 36 16.61 1.71 0.19
CA LEU A 36 15.52 0.98 0.85
C LEU A 36 15.60 -0.53 0.59
N SER A 37 15.94 -0.90 -0.64
CA SER A 37 16.14 -2.28 -1.06
C SER A 37 17.20 -2.31 -2.16
N GLY A 38 18.26 -3.11 -1.98
CA GLY A 38 19.40 -3.13 -2.91
C GLY A 38 19.05 -3.57 -4.34
N GLU A 39 17.88 -4.16 -4.55
CA GLU A 39 17.40 -4.60 -5.86
C GLU A 39 16.50 -3.57 -6.54
N ALA A 40 16.11 -2.51 -5.83
CA ALA A 40 15.26 -1.46 -6.34
C ALA A 40 16.10 -0.22 -6.68
N ASN A 41 15.84 0.38 -7.84
CA ASN A 41 16.53 1.59 -8.30
C ASN A 41 15.51 2.57 -8.86
N GLY A 42 15.88 3.85 -8.86
CA GLY A 42 15.05 4.94 -9.36
C GLY A 42 14.66 5.92 -8.26
N ALA A 43 13.87 6.92 -8.64
CA ALA A 43 13.48 8.00 -7.75
C ALA A 43 11.99 7.92 -7.43
N ILE A 44 11.63 8.28 -6.20
CA ILE A 44 10.25 8.52 -5.82
C ILE A 44 10.09 9.95 -5.32
N THR A 45 8.90 10.50 -5.52
CA THR A 45 8.43 11.68 -4.80
C THR A 45 7.31 11.26 -3.87
N PHE A 46 7.17 11.94 -2.74
CA PHE A 46 6.10 11.69 -1.81
C PHE A 46 5.52 13.00 -1.25
N ALA A 47 4.24 12.96 -0.91
CA ALA A 47 3.55 14.01 -0.20
C ALA A 47 2.71 13.41 0.91
N LEU A 48 2.86 13.92 2.13
CA LEU A 48 2.11 13.52 3.31
C LEU A 48 1.40 14.74 3.87
N ASN A 49 0.08 14.64 4.05
CA ASN A 49 -0.70 15.61 4.80
C ASN A 49 -1.39 14.93 5.97
N ALA A 50 -1.51 15.66 7.08
CA ALA A 50 -2.31 15.26 8.23
C ALA A 50 -3.07 16.47 8.77
N GLN A 51 -4.35 16.33 9.07
CA GLN A 51 -5.14 17.43 9.60
C GLN A 51 -6.27 16.95 10.51
N GLY A 52 -6.67 17.77 11.48
CA GLY A 52 -7.80 17.46 12.37
C GLY A 52 -7.35 17.16 13.81
N ALA A 53 -8.15 16.43 14.57
CA ALA A 53 -7.85 16.15 15.97
C ALA A 53 -6.57 15.32 16.11
N SER A 54 -5.72 15.63 17.08
CA SER A 54 -4.44 14.93 17.27
C SER A 54 -4.58 13.42 17.53
N THR A 55 -5.72 13.00 18.06
CA THR A 55 -6.06 11.60 18.38
C THR A 55 -6.74 10.85 17.24
N ALA A 56 -7.19 11.57 16.22
CA ALA A 56 -7.93 11.01 15.08
C ALA A 56 -7.74 11.89 13.82
N PRO A 57 -6.49 12.15 13.37
CA PRO A 57 -6.26 13.01 12.24
C PRO A 57 -6.67 12.31 10.94
N GLU A 58 -7.18 13.09 10.00
CA GLU A 58 -7.29 12.71 8.61
C GLU A 58 -5.89 12.79 7.98
N LEU A 59 -5.51 11.74 7.26
CA LEU A 59 -4.21 11.54 6.64
C LEU A 59 -4.39 11.38 5.13
N SER A 60 -3.44 11.91 4.37
CA SER A 60 -3.28 11.58 2.96
C SER A 60 -1.80 11.43 2.62
N LEU A 61 -1.45 10.34 1.97
CA LEU A 61 -0.14 10.03 1.43
C LEU A 61 -0.26 9.84 -0.08
N THR A 62 0.68 10.42 -0.81
CA THR A 62 0.88 10.14 -2.23
C THR A 62 2.34 9.79 -2.43
N VAL A 63 2.62 8.75 -3.20
CA VAL A 63 3.97 8.37 -3.63
C VAL A 63 3.94 8.15 -5.13
N ASN A 64 4.79 8.85 -5.87
CA ASN A 64 4.87 8.75 -7.33
C ASN A 64 6.27 8.41 -7.79
N SER A 65 6.36 7.68 -8.89
CA SER A 65 7.58 7.52 -9.67
C SER A 65 7.29 7.44 -11.16
N ASP A 66 8.05 8.21 -11.94
CA ASP A 66 7.99 8.10 -13.40
C ASP A 66 8.54 6.76 -13.87
N ARG A 67 9.62 6.29 -13.23
CA ARG A 67 10.34 5.08 -13.59
C ARG A 67 11.13 4.53 -12.40
N LEU A 68 10.87 3.26 -12.09
CA LEU A 68 11.66 2.44 -11.18
C LEU A 68 12.17 1.21 -11.93
N SER A 69 13.23 0.62 -11.40
CA SER A 69 13.71 -0.71 -11.78
C SER A 69 13.82 -1.56 -10.54
N VAL A 70 13.04 -2.63 -10.43
CA VAL A 70 13.11 -3.58 -9.31
C VAL A 70 13.56 -4.92 -9.87
N ALA A 71 14.75 -5.37 -9.47
CA ALA A 71 15.43 -6.55 -10.00
C ALA A 71 15.35 -6.66 -11.52
N GLU A 72 15.92 -5.64 -12.18
CA GLU A 72 16.00 -5.52 -13.64
C GLU A 72 14.63 -5.38 -14.35
N ARG A 73 13.54 -5.20 -13.60
CA ARG A 73 12.20 -4.99 -14.17
C ARG A 73 11.75 -3.57 -14.03
N GLU A 74 11.41 -3.00 -15.17
CA GLU A 74 10.94 -1.64 -15.27
C GLU A 74 9.49 -1.52 -14.78
N ILE A 75 9.28 -0.54 -13.90
CA ILE A 75 7.97 -0.08 -13.46
C ILE A 75 7.85 1.39 -13.86
N THR A 76 6.83 1.77 -14.62
CA THR A 76 6.61 3.15 -15.05
C THR A 76 5.28 3.69 -14.56
N GLY A 77 5.20 5.01 -14.38
CA GLY A 77 3.97 5.70 -13.97
C GLY A 77 3.39 5.18 -12.67
N LEU A 78 4.26 4.80 -11.72
CA LEU A 78 3.84 4.33 -10.40
C LEU A 78 3.18 5.49 -9.66
N SER A 79 1.96 5.26 -9.17
CA SER A 79 1.24 6.18 -8.29
C SER A 79 0.55 5.36 -7.21
N LEU A 80 0.93 5.60 -5.95
CA LEU A 80 0.30 5.07 -4.76
C LEU A 80 -0.36 6.23 -4.03
N THR A 81 -1.66 6.14 -3.78
CA THR A 81 -2.38 7.07 -2.91
C THR A 81 -2.99 6.32 -1.75
N ALA A 82 -2.83 6.85 -0.55
CA ALA A 82 -3.50 6.34 0.65
C ALA A 82 -4.14 7.51 1.40
N THR A 83 -5.42 7.42 1.70
CA THR A 83 -6.12 8.39 2.55
C THR A 83 -6.75 7.67 3.72
N GLY A 84 -6.92 8.31 4.87
CA GLY A 84 -7.59 7.64 5.97
C GLY A 84 -7.64 8.44 7.25
N LYS A 85 -8.34 7.88 8.24
CA LYS A 85 -8.46 8.45 9.58
C LYS A 85 -7.66 7.60 10.55
N ALA A 86 -6.66 8.21 11.19
CA ALA A 86 -5.82 7.56 12.21
C ALA A 86 -6.49 7.61 13.59
N ASP A 87 -7.66 6.98 13.70
CA ASP A 87 -8.40 6.78 14.94
C ASP A 87 -8.15 5.36 15.44
N ALA A 88 -7.59 5.22 16.65
CA ALA A 88 -7.26 3.90 17.21
C ALA A 88 -8.50 3.02 17.45
N ALA A 89 -9.66 3.64 17.73
CA ALA A 89 -10.91 2.92 17.92
C ALA A 89 -11.57 2.61 16.57
N ASN A 90 -11.60 3.59 15.66
CA ASN A 90 -12.32 3.50 14.38
C ASN A 90 -11.42 3.86 13.19
N PRO A 91 -10.40 3.04 12.89
CA PRO A 91 -9.52 3.32 11.77
C PRO A 91 -10.31 3.21 10.45
N ALA A 92 -9.97 4.09 9.52
CA ALA A 92 -10.45 4.02 8.16
C ALA A 92 -9.30 4.33 7.21
N ALA A 93 -9.20 3.60 6.10
CA ALA A 93 -8.22 3.89 5.08
C ALA A 93 -8.74 3.50 3.69
N ASN A 94 -8.24 4.18 2.68
CA ASN A 94 -8.47 3.89 1.29
C ASN A 94 -7.12 3.93 0.58
N VAL A 95 -6.75 2.84 -0.09
CA VAL A 95 -5.45 2.69 -0.75
C VAL A 95 -5.66 2.35 -2.22
N GLN A 96 -5.04 3.12 -3.11
CA GLN A 96 -5.02 2.89 -4.55
C GLN A 96 -3.57 2.81 -5.02
N LEU A 97 -3.31 1.88 -5.91
CA LEU A 97 -2.03 1.69 -6.59
C LEU A 97 -2.29 1.62 -8.09
N THR A 98 -1.51 2.35 -8.86
CA THR A 98 -1.47 2.23 -10.33
C THR A 98 -0.04 2.22 -10.82
N GLY A 99 0.20 1.61 -11.97
CA GLY A 99 1.47 1.68 -12.69
C GLY A 99 1.47 0.78 -13.91
N ASN A 100 2.65 0.60 -14.50
CA ASN A 100 2.88 -0.34 -15.57
C ASN A 100 4.17 -1.11 -15.28
N VAL A 101 4.12 -2.44 -15.30
CA VAL A 101 5.27 -3.32 -15.08
C VAL A 101 5.54 -4.06 -16.38
N ALA A 102 6.72 -3.83 -16.97
CA ALA A 102 7.13 -4.49 -18.22
C ALA A 102 6.04 -4.49 -19.33
N GLY A 103 5.32 -3.39 -19.48
CA GLY A 103 4.24 -3.24 -20.46
C GLY A 103 2.85 -3.63 -19.96
N GLN A 104 2.72 -4.26 -18.80
CA GLN A 104 1.44 -4.72 -18.25
C GLN A 104 0.88 -3.72 -17.22
N PRO A 105 -0.41 -3.38 -17.28
CA PRO A 105 -1.02 -2.49 -16.30
C PRO A 105 -1.03 -3.13 -14.91
N LEU A 106 -0.54 -2.39 -13.92
CA LEU A 106 -0.60 -2.70 -12.50
C LEU A 106 -1.70 -1.84 -11.86
N GLN A 107 -2.61 -2.48 -11.13
CA GLN A 107 -3.63 -1.80 -10.33
C GLN A 107 -3.77 -2.51 -9.00
N GLY A 108 -3.96 -1.76 -7.92
CA GLY A 108 -4.31 -2.29 -6.62
C GLY A 108 -5.28 -1.38 -5.89
N SER A 109 -6.16 -1.97 -5.08
CA SER A 109 -7.05 -1.23 -4.20
C SER A 109 -7.34 -2.00 -2.92
N ALA A 110 -7.60 -1.27 -1.84
CA ALA A 110 -8.17 -1.81 -0.61
C ALA A 110 -8.81 -0.70 0.21
N VAL A 111 -9.98 -0.95 0.79
CA VAL A 111 -10.66 -0.03 1.69
C VAL A 111 -10.73 -0.65 3.07
N LEU A 112 -10.07 -0.06 4.06
CA LEU A 112 -10.26 -0.38 5.47
C LEU A 112 -11.42 0.46 6.01
N ALA A 113 -12.47 -0.18 6.50
CA ALA A 113 -13.59 0.46 7.16
C ALA A 113 -13.80 -0.11 8.57
N THR A 114 -14.25 0.75 9.49
CA THR A 114 -14.74 0.31 10.80
C THR A 114 -16.22 0.68 10.91
N SER A 115 -17.08 -0.30 11.16
CA SER A 115 -18.51 -0.12 11.46
C SER A 115 -18.90 -0.97 12.65
N ASP A 116 -19.60 -0.39 13.62
CA ASP A 116 -20.11 -1.10 14.80
C ASP A 116 -19.02 -1.89 15.56
N GLY A 117 -17.81 -1.34 15.64
CA GLY A 117 -16.65 -1.98 16.27
C GLY A 117 -16.02 -3.13 15.46
N LYS A 118 -16.57 -3.45 14.28
CA LYS A 118 -16.02 -4.44 13.35
C LYS A 118 -15.21 -3.74 12.28
N ARG A 119 -14.02 -4.25 12.03
CA ARG A 119 -13.13 -3.77 10.97
C ARG A 119 -13.24 -4.69 9.78
N ALA A 120 -13.18 -4.14 8.57
CA ALA A 120 -13.18 -4.91 7.34
C ALA A 120 -12.26 -4.27 6.32
N ILE A 121 -11.62 -5.11 5.50
CA ILE A 121 -11.00 -4.73 4.25
C ILE A 121 -11.96 -5.12 3.15
N ASP A 122 -12.56 -4.11 2.53
CA ASP A 122 -13.48 -4.26 1.42
C ASP A 122 -12.76 -3.98 0.09
N GLY A 123 -13.06 -4.79 -0.92
CA GLY A 123 -12.58 -4.61 -2.28
C GLY A 123 -11.05 -4.72 -2.40
N LEU A 124 -10.42 -5.63 -1.64
CA LEU A 124 -9.01 -5.96 -1.86
C LEU A 124 -8.86 -6.40 -3.31
N LEU A 125 -7.96 -5.76 -4.01
CA LEU A 125 -7.62 -6.04 -5.40
C LEU A 125 -6.13 -5.82 -5.61
N LEU A 126 -5.50 -6.76 -6.28
CA LEU A 126 -4.22 -6.56 -6.95
C LEU A 126 -4.30 -7.22 -8.31
N SER A 127 -4.02 -6.46 -9.36
CA SER A 127 -3.99 -6.97 -10.73
C SER A 127 -2.74 -6.54 -11.47
N LEU A 128 -2.17 -7.47 -12.22
CA LEU A 128 -1.05 -7.25 -13.11
C LEU A 128 -1.35 -7.92 -14.45
N GLY A 129 -1.65 -7.10 -15.47
CA GLY A 129 -2.14 -7.59 -16.74
C GLY A 129 -3.45 -8.37 -16.57
N LYS A 130 -3.43 -9.66 -16.92
CA LYS A 130 -4.58 -10.57 -16.80
C LYS A 130 -4.68 -11.27 -15.44
N ASN A 131 -3.68 -11.12 -14.57
CA ASN A 131 -3.68 -11.75 -13.25
C ASN A 131 -4.43 -10.90 -12.25
N ARG A 132 -5.22 -11.55 -11.39
CA ARG A 132 -6.05 -10.87 -10.39
C ARG A 132 -6.07 -11.63 -9.07
N ILE A 133 -5.81 -10.90 -8.00
CA ILE A 133 -6.00 -11.30 -6.61
C ILE A 133 -7.10 -10.41 -6.05
N SER A 134 -8.12 -10.98 -5.42
CA SER A 134 -9.19 -10.18 -4.83
C SER A 134 -9.88 -10.82 -3.65
N GLY A 135 -10.43 -10.03 -2.74
CA GLY A 135 -11.24 -10.54 -1.64
C GLY A 135 -11.80 -9.47 -0.73
N ASP A 136 -12.56 -9.93 0.25
CA ASP A 136 -13.04 -9.13 1.36
C ASP A 136 -12.65 -9.85 2.66
N LEU A 137 -12.15 -9.11 3.64
CA LEU A 137 -11.63 -9.66 4.89
C LEU A 137 -12.23 -8.93 6.08
N ALA A 138 -12.89 -9.65 6.98
CA ALA A 138 -13.17 -9.14 8.31
C ALA A 138 -11.87 -9.11 9.12
N LEU A 139 -11.74 -8.13 10.01
CA LEU A 139 -10.60 -7.95 10.89
C LEU A 139 -11.10 -7.85 12.34
N ASP A 140 -10.44 -8.56 13.24
CA ASP A 140 -10.71 -8.42 14.67
C ASP A 140 -9.99 -7.20 15.29
N GLU A 141 -10.09 -7.05 16.62
CA GLU A 141 -9.45 -5.95 17.36
C GLU A 141 -7.92 -5.95 17.21
N ALA A 142 -7.32 -7.12 16.98
CA ALA A 142 -5.88 -7.30 16.75
C ALA A 142 -5.50 -7.26 15.25
N PHE A 143 -6.44 -6.93 14.36
CA PHE A 143 -6.27 -6.94 12.90
C PHE A 143 -5.96 -8.32 12.32
N VAL A 144 -6.40 -9.39 13.00
CA VAL A 144 -6.34 -10.75 12.44
C VAL A 144 -7.43 -10.91 11.38
N PRO A 145 -7.08 -11.24 10.13
CA PRO A 145 -8.06 -11.39 9.07
C PRO A 145 -8.84 -12.71 9.16
N GLU A 146 -10.13 -12.63 8.85
CA GLU A 146 -11.03 -13.75 8.61
C GLU A 146 -11.78 -13.47 7.31
N GLY A 147 -11.79 -14.42 6.38
CA GLY A 147 -12.42 -14.22 5.09
C GLY A 147 -11.71 -14.99 3.99
N THR A 148 -11.82 -14.50 2.76
CA THR A 148 -11.39 -15.26 1.59
C THR A 148 -10.74 -14.37 0.55
N VAL A 149 -9.62 -14.85 0.00
CA VAL A 149 -8.93 -14.21 -1.12
C VAL A 149 -8.89 -15.16 -2.30
N ALA A 150 -9.51 -14.75 -3.40
CA ALA A 150 -9.49 -15.45 -4.68
C ALA A 150 -8.23 -15.11 -5.46
N LEU A 151 -7.65 -16.13 -6.08
CA LEU A 151 -6.53 -16.07 -7.02
C LEU A 151 -7.04 -16.50 -8.39
N ASP A 152 -7.02 -15.59 -9.36
CA ASP A 152 -7.24 -15.88 -10.78
C ASP A 152 -6.01 -15.39 -11.56
N LEU A 153 -5.01 -16.26 -11.65
CA LEU A 153 -3.68 -15.96 -12.16
C LEU A 153 -3.41 -16.81 -13.41
N PRO A 154 -4.01 -16.49 -14.57
CA PRO A 154 -3.82 -17.25 -15.81
C PRO A 154 -2.41 -17.16 -16.41
N ASP A 155 -1.49 -16.40 -15.80
CA ASP A 155 -0.04 -16.44 -16.05
C ASP A 155 0.69 -15.89 -14.82
N ILE A 156 1.25 -16.76 -13.98
CA ILE A 156 1.96 -16.32 -12.77
C ILE A 156 3.31 -15.65 -13.07
N GLY A 157 3.82 -15.75 -14.30
CA GLY A 157 5.14 -15.24 -14.70
C GLY A 157 5.38 -13.78 -14.30
N PRO A 158 4.48 -12.84 -14.67
CA PRO A 158 4.58 -11.44 -14.27
C PRO A 158 4.55 -11.20 -12.75
N LEU A 159 3.81 -11.99 -11.98
CA LEU A 159 3.72 -11.82 -10.52
C LEU A 159 4.92 -12.44 -9.79
N ALA A 160 5.34 -13.64 -10.18
CA ALA A 160 6.54 -14.28 -9.65
C ALA A 160 7.78 -13.42 -9.93
N ALA A 161 7.82 -12.83 -11.12
CA ALA A 161 8.81 -11.84 -11.51
C ALA A 161 8.95 -10.66 -10.53
N LEU A 162 7.84 -10.16 -9.96
CA LEU A 162 7.88 -9.09 -8.94
C LEU A 162 8.46 -9.58 -7.61
N ALA A 163 8.24 -10.84 -7.26
CA ALA A 163 8.81 -11.49 -6.09
C ALA A 163 10.23 -12.03 -6.33
N LEU A 164 10.82 -11.73 -7.48
CA LEU A 164 12.16 -12.17 -7.91
C LEU A 164 12.27 -13.67 -8.14
N GLU A 165 11.12 -14.30 -8.33
CA GLU A 165 11.00 -15.71 -8.59
C GLU A 165 10.82 -15.99 -10.09
N LYS A 166 11.19 -17.21 -10.47
CA LYS A 166 10.86 -17.76 -11.78
C LYS A 166 9.74 -18.77 -11.59
N ALA A 167 8.56 -18.42 -12.07
CA ALA A 167 7.43 -19.34 -12.12
C ALA A 167 6.65 -19.12 -13.42
N GLU A 168 6.07 -20.18 -13.94
CA GLU A 168 5.25 -20.16 -15.14
C GLU A 168 4.03 -21.05 -14.91
N GLY A 169 2.96 -20.78 -15.66
CA GLY A 169 1.69 -21.52 -15.57
C GLY A 169 0.56 -20.68 -15.02
N ASP A 170 -0.58 -21.33 -14.79
CA ASP A 170 -1.77 -20.72 -14.23
C ASP A 170 -2.05 -21.21 -12.81
N VAL A 171 -2.55 -20.30 -11.98
CA VAL A 171 -3.05 -20.61 -10.64
C VAL A 171 -4.46 -20.09 -10.51
N ARG A 172 -5.37 -21.00 -10.20
CA ARG A 172 -6.71 -20.66 -9.71
C ARG A 172 -6.92 -21.29 -8.36
N GLY A 173 -7.33 -20.49 -7.40
CA GLY A 173 -7.49 -20.96 -6.05
C GLY A 173 -8.13 -19.94 -5.16
N THR A 174 -8.34 -20.37 -3.94
CA THR A 174 -8.98 -19.60 -2.90
C THR A 174 -8.16 -19.81 -1.64
N ILE A 175 -7.69 -18.71 -1.06
CA ILE A 175 -7.05 -18.71 0.24
C ILE A 175 -8.12 -18.40 1.27
N VAL A 176 -8.30 -19.27 2.25
CA VAL A 176 -9.22 -19.04 3.37
C VAL A 176 -8.42 -18.58 4.58
N PHE A 177 -8.72 -17.37 5.05
CA PHE A 177 -8.23 -16.85 6.31
C PHE A 177 -9.22 -17.21 7.41
N SER A 178 -8.73 -17.94 8.40
CA SER A 178 -9.50 -18.36 9.57
C SER A 178 -8.70 -18.10 10.85
N LYS A 179 -9.38 -18.21 11.99
CA LYS A 179 -8.80 -17.90 13.29
C LYS A 179 -8.69 -19.16 14.15
N THR A 180 -7.49 -19.44 14.66
CA THR A 180 -7.27 -20.36 15.78
C THR A 180 -6.53 -19.61 16.89
N GLY A 181 -7.24 -19.19 17.94
CA GLY A 181 -6.67 -18.34 18.98
C GLY A 181 -6.44 -16.91 18.47
N ASN A 182 -5.28 -16.30 18.72
CA ASN A 182 -4.95 -14.92 18.29
C ASN A 182 -4.06 -14.87 17.03
N ALA A 183 -3.92 -15.98 16.30
CA ALA A 183 -3.09 -16.04 15.10
C ALA A 183 -3.93 -16.36 13.86
N PRO A 184 -3.64 -15.74 12.70
CA PRO A 184 -4.27 -16.14 11.45
C PRO A 184 -3.83 -17.57 11.07
N GLN A 185 -4.78 -18.35 10.57
CA GLN A 185 -4.56 -19.64 9.91
C GLN A 185 -4.97 -19.52 8.46
N VAL A 186 -4.21 -20.17 7.59
CA VAL A 186 -4.37 -20.10 6.13
C VAL A 186 -4.58 -21.52 5.63
N THR A 187 -5.61 -21.73 4.81
CA THR A 187 -5.92 -23.03 4.19
C THR A 187 -6.29 -22.85 2.73
#